data_AF-A0A4P9WBC7-F1
#
_entry.id   AF-A0A4P9WBC7-F1
#
_cell.length_a   1.000
_cell.length_b   1.000
_cell.length_c   1.000
_cell.angle_alpha   90.00
_cell.angle_beta   90.00
_cell.angle_gamma   90.00
#
_symmetry.space_group_name_H-M   'P 1'
#
loop_
_entity.id
_entity.type
_entity.pdbx_description
1 polymer ?
#
loop_
_entity_poly.entity_id
_entity_poly.type
_entity_poly.pdbx_seq_one_letter_code
_entity_poly.pdbx_strand_id
1 'polypeptide(L)'
;QIVAGLCHVHGQNVIHRDLKPENIFLEEDHVYLGDFGLAKSIAEHILSPTSYDFFFAPGTYLYLAPEILNEGVCTTKSDIYSLGVLMFELFYKFDTAMERAVVSL
;
A
#
# COMPACT_ATOMS: atom_id res chain seq x y z
N GLN A 1 3.73 6.10 14.34
CA GLN A 1 3.05 7.19 13.63
C GLN A 1 2.44 6.72 12.29
N ILE A 2 3.11 5.85 11.49
CA ILE A 2 2.58 5.25 10.24
C ILE A 2 1.13 4.73 10.37
N VAL A 3 0.87 3.85 11.34
CA VAL A 3 -0.48 3.25 11.55
C VAL A 3 -1.54 4.31 11.84
N ALA A 4 -1.20 5.35 12.61
CA ALA A 4 -2.12 6.44 12.93
C ALA A 4 -2.45 7.27 11.68
N GLY A 5 -1.44 7.56 10.84
CA GLY A 5 -1.64 8.21 9.55
C GLY A 5 -2.53 7.37 8.63
N LEU A 6 -2.30 6.05 8.55
CA LEU A 6 -3.10 5.18 7.70
C LEU A 6 -4.54 5.07 8.19
N CYS A 7 -4.74 4.98 9.51
CA CYS A 7 -6.07 5.01 10.12
C CYS A 7 -6.82 6.30 9.79
N HIS A 8 -6.13 7.44 9.74
CA HIS A 8 -6.73 8.72 9.33
C HIS A 8 -7.16 8.69 7.86
N VAL A 9 -6.29 8.22 6.95
CA VAL A 9 -6.58 8.08 5.52
C VAL A 9 -7.81 7.17 5.29
N HIS A 10 -7.83 6.00 5.94
CA HIS A 10 -8.97 5.08 5.85
C HIS A 10 -10.26 5.67 6.43
N GLY A 11 -10.16 6.46 7.51
CA GLY A 11 -11.28 7.19 8.10
C GLY A 11 -11.89 8.25 7.17
N GLN A 12 -11.13 8.72 6.17
CA GLN A 12 -11.60 9.61 5.10
C GLN A 12 -12.14 8.83 3.88
N ASN A 13 -12.33 7.51 4.00
CA ASN A 13 -12.72 6.62 2.89
C ASN A 13 -11.74 6.66 1.70
N VAL A 14 -10.45 6.80 1.97
CA VAL A 14 -9.38 6.75 0.96
C VAL A 14 -8.56 5.47 1.15
N ILE A 15 -8.19 4.84 0.04
CA ILE A 15 -7.24 3.72 -0.03
C ILE A 15 -5.94 4.26 -0.62
N HIS A 16 -4.80 3.99 0.01
CA HIS A 16 -3.48 4.54 -0.38
C HIS A 16 -2.91 3.86 -1.63
N ARG A 17 -2.98 2.53 -1.72
CA ARG A 17 -2.59 1.69 -2.87
C ARG A 17 -1.09 1.56 -3.16
N ASP A 18 -0.25 2.41 -2.59
CA ASP A 18 1.22 2.32 -2.75
C ASP A 18 1.99 2.55 -1.45
N LEU A 19 1.64 1.82 -0.38
CA LEU A 19 2.42 1.86 0.86
C LEU A 19 3.74 1.10 0.69
N LYS A 20 4.84 1.83 0.84
CA LYS A 20 6.22 1.35 0.77
C LYS A 20 7.16 2.31 1.52
N PRO A 21 8.37 1.88 1.93
CA PRO A 21 9.32 2.72 2.63
C PRO A 21 9.62 4.05 1.93
N GLU A 22 9.69 4.07 0.60
CA GLU A 22 9.97 5.28 -0.19
C GLU A 22 8.88 6.36 -0.05
N ASN A 23 7.67 5.97 0.37
CA ASN A 23 6.52 6.85 0.56
C ASN A 23 6.29 7.21 2.04
N ILE A 24 7.23 6.84 2.93
CA ILE A 24 7.24 7.22 4.35
C ILE A 24 8.29 8.31 4.56
N PHE A 25 7.84 9.53 4.81
CA PHE A 25 8.72 10.68 5.01
C PHE A 25 8.98 10.91 6.49
N LEU A 26 10.20 11.31 6.82
CA LEU A 26 10.66 11.60 8.17
C LEU A 26 11.13 13.05 8.23
N GLU A 27 10.57 13.82 9.15
CA GLU A 27 11.01 15.19 9.45
C GLU A 27 11.05 15.36 10.96
N GLU A 28 12.24 15.61 11.50
CA GLU A 28 12.49 15.66 12.95
C GLU A 28 11.97 14.38 13.64
N ASP A 29 11.01 14.52 14.54
CA ASP A 29 10.35 13.43 15.27
C ASP A 29 9.00 13.01 14.66
N HIS A 30 8.68 13.49 13.45
CA HIS A 30 7.42 13.24 12.75
C HIS A 30 7.58 12.32 11.54
N VAL A 31 6.59 11.46 11.35
CA VAL A 31 6.47 10.52 10.23
C VAL A 31 5.22 10.86 9.43
N TYR A 32 5.38 11.06 8.13
CA TYR A 32 4.31 11.39 7.21
C TYR A 32 4.10 10.28 6.17
N LEU A 33 2.84 9.97 5.89
CA LEU A 33 2.48 9.23 4.69
C LEU A 33 2.45 10.20 3.51
N GLY A 34 3.11 9.86 2.41
CA GLY A 34 3.05 10.64 1.19
C GLY A 34 2.85 9.78 -0.04
N ASP A 35 2.86 10.45 -1.20
CA ASP A 35 2.54 9.88 -2.51
C ASP A 35 1.15 9.21 -2.59
N PHE A 36 0.14 10.08 -2.72
CA PHE A 36 -1.25 9.70 -2.98
C PHE A 36 -1.57 9.63 -4.48
N GLY A 37 -0.55 9.55 -5.36
CA GLY A 37 -0.76 9.55 -6.81
C GLY A 37 -1.60 8.37 -7.32
N LEU A 38 -1.62 7.27 -6.55
CA LEU A 38 -2.43 6.09 -6.83
C LEU A 38 -3.65 5.95 -5.90
N ALA A 39 -3.80 6.86 -4.93
CA ALA A 39 -4.85 6.76 -3.93
C ALA A 39 -6.24 6.90 -4.57
N LYS A 40 -7.22 6.19 -4.01
CA LYS A 40 -8.57 6.16 -4.55
C LYS A 40 -9.62 6.29 -3.45
N SER A 41 -10.66 7.08 -3.71
CA SER A 41 -11.82 7.14 -2.83
C SER A 41 -12.65 5.86 -2.96
N ILE A 42 -13.06 5.29 -1.83
CA ILE A 42 -13.93 4.10 -1.78
C ILE A 42 -15.27 4.40 -2.47
N ALA A 43 -15.80 5.62 -2.35
CA ALA A 43 -17.05 6.02 -3.00
C ALA A 43 -16.92 5.98 -4.53
N GLU A 44 -15.78 6.44 -5.06
CA GLU A 44 -15.49 6.42 -6.49
C GLU A 44 -15.24 5.00 -7.02
N HIS A 45 -14.62 4.16 -6.20
CA HIS A 45 -14.43 2.73 -6.50
C HIS A 45 -15.75 1.96 -6.64
N ILE A 46 -16.78 2.31 -5.85
CA ILE A 46 -18.10 1.67 -5.92
C ILE A 46 -18.91 2.20 -7.12
N LEU A 47 -18.82 3.49 -7.41
CA LEU A 47 -19.61 4.15 -8.47
C LEU A 47 -19.07 3.90 -9.88
N SER A 48 -17.78 3.63 -10.01
CA SER A 48 -17.12 3.33 -11.30
C SER A 48 -16.07 2.24 -11.10
N PRO A 49 -16.47 0.95 -11.09
CA PRO A 49 -15.55 -0.15 -11.23
C PRO A 49 -15.07 -0.16 -12.68
N THR A 50 -14.19 0.77 -13.04
CA THR A 50 -13.58 0.80 -14.37
C THR A 50 -12.82 -0.51 -14.56
N SER A 51 -13.15 -1.25 -15.60
CA SER A 51 -12.49 -2.49 -16.02
C SER A 51 -10.97 -2.34 -16.26
N TYR A 52 -10.46 -1.10 -16.30
CA TYR A 52 -9.04 -0.78 -16.39
C TYR A 52 -8.28 -0.92 -15.06
N ASP A 53 -8.92 -0.78 -13.90
CA ASP A 53 -8.27 -1.01 -12.59
C ASP A 53 -7.99 -2.50 -12.32
N PHE A 54 -8.73 -3.40 -12.99
CA PHE A 54 -8.56 -4.85 -12.86
C PHE A 54 -7.36 -5.40 -13.65
N PHE A 55 -6.94 -4.73 -14.74
CA PHE A 55 -5.92 -5.24 -15.68
C PHE A 55 -4.53 -4.67 -15.46
N PHE A 56 -4.43 -3.55 -14.76
CA PHE A 56 -3.16 -2.95 -14.35
C PHE A 56 -3.33 -2.64 -12.88
N ALA A 57 -2.73 -3.44 -11.99
CA ALA A 57 -2.67 -3.10 -10.58
C ALA A 57 -1.56 -2.06 -10.39
N PRO A 58 -1.86 -0.75 -10.31
CA PRO A 58 -0.83 0.23 -10.01
C PRO A 58 -0.35 0.02 -8.57
N GLY A 59 0.96 0.13 -8.38
CA GLY A 59 1.60 -0.07 -7.09
C GLY A 59 2.91 -0.82 -7.25
N THR A 60 3.66 -0.88 -6.16
CA THR A 60 4.95 -1.56 -6.14
C THR A 60 4.74 -3.05 -5.87
N TYR A 61 5.07 -3.92 -6.86
CA TYR A 61 4.72 -5.35 -6.88
C TYR A 61 5.01 -6.10 -5.56
N LEU A 62 6.12 -5.78 -4.90
CA LEU A 62 6.54 -6.41 -3.63
C LEU A 62 5.63 -6.11 -2.43
N TYR A 63 4.78 -5.10 -2.52
CA TYR A 63 3.87 -4.68 -1.46
C TYR A 63 2.40 -4.95 -1.82
N LEU A 64 2.13 -5.52 -3.00
CA LEU A 64 0.76 -5.79 -3.43
C LEU A 64 0.17 -6.97 -2.67
N ALA A 65 -1.06 -6.77 -2.19
CA ALA A 65 -1.83 -7.82 -1.56
C ALA A 65 -2.22 -8.90 -2.58
N PRO A 66 -2.30 -10.18 -2.17
CA PRO A 66 -2.59 -11.29 -3.08
C PRO A 66 -3.94 -11.14 -3.77
N GLU A 67 -4.95 -10.55 -3.12
CA GLU A 67 -6.24 -10.27 -3.74
C GLU A 67 -6.15 -9.22 -4.88
N ILE A 68 -5.19 -8.30 -4.82
CA ILE A 68 -4.94 -7.35 -5.92
C ILE A 68 -4.33 -8.11 -7.12
N LEU A 69 -3.43 -9.05 -6.87
CA LEU A 69 -2.78 -9.83 -7.93
C LEU A 69 -3.74 -10.82 -8.61
N ASN A 70 -4.62 -11.44 -7.82
CA ASN A 70 -5.53 -12.48 -8.30
C ASN A 70 -6.83 -11.91 -8.87
N GLU A 71 -7.38 -10.90 -8.19
CA GLU A 71 -8.73 -10.39 -8.46
C GLU A 71 -8.71 -8.93 -8.90
N GLY A 72 -7.58 -8.21 -8.84
CA GLY A 72 -7.55 -6.77 -9.16
C GLY A 72 -8.35 -5.91 -8.18
N VAL A 73 -8.84 -6.49 -7.08
CA VAL A 73 -9.69 -5.82 -6.10
C VAL A 73 -8.81 -5.18 -5.05
N CYS A 74 -8.91 -3.85 -4.92
CA CYS A 74 -8.19 -3.12 -3.90
C CYS A 74 -9.16 -2.61 -2.81
N THR A 75 -8.81 -2.85 -1.55
CA THR A 75 -9.58 -2.38 -0.39
C THR A 75 -8.67 -1.75 0.65
N THR A 76 -9.25 -1.17 1.69
CA THR A 76 -8.47 -0.74 2.87
C THR A 76 -7.69 -1.89 3.50
N LYS A 77 -8.13 -3.14 3.36
CA LYS A 77 -7.38 -4.32 3.84
C LYS A 77 -6.13 -4.61 3.02
N SER A 78 -6.13 -4.23 1.75
CA SER A 78 -4.96 -4.38 0.90
C SER A 78 -3.83 -3.44 1.35
N ASP A 79 -4.14 -2.21 1.79
CA ASP A 79 -3.16 -1.34 2.45
C ASP A 79 -2.62 -1.95 3.75
N ILE A 80 -3.43 -2.72 4.50
CA ILE A 80 -2.97 -3.41 5.71
C ILE A 80 -1.95 -4.52 5.39
N TYR A 81 -2.12 -5.21 4.25
CA TYR A 81 -1.11 -6.16 3.78
C TYR A 81 0.21 -5.45 3.45
N SER A 82 0.15 -4.38 2.64
CA SER A 82 1.33 -3.57 2.29
C SER A 82 2.04 -3.02 3.52
N LEU A 83 1.28 -2.54 4.52
CA LEU A 83 1.79 -2.12 5.82
C LEU A 83 2.52 -3.26 6.55
N GLY A 84 1.99 -4.50 6.48
CA GLY A 84 2.64 -5.68 7.06
C GLY A 84 4.01 -5.95 6.45
N VAL A 85 4.11 -5.92 5.11
CA VAL A 85 5.38 -6.07 4.38
C VAL A 85 6.35 -4.94 4.74
N LEU A 86 5.87 -3.70 4.75
CA LEU A 86 6.66 -2.52 5.15
C LEU A 86 7.21 -2.67 6.57
N MET A 87 6.37 -3.07 7.53
CA MET A 87 6.79 -3.28 8.91
C MET A 87 7.81 -4.42 9.02
N PHE A 88 7.62 -5.50 8.26
CA PHE A 88 8.60 -6.58 8.21
C PHE A 88 9.97 -6.08 7.74
N GLU A 89 10.02 -5.28 6.67
CA GLU A 89 11.27 -4.70 6.15
C GLU A 89 11.93 -3.72 7.14
N LEU A 90 11.16 -3.04 8.00
CA LEU A 90 11.73 -2.20 9.06
C LEU A 90 12.48 -3.02 10.13
N PHE A 91 12.03 -4.24 10.41
CA PHE A 91 12.64 -5.10 11.44
C PHE A 91 13.61 -6.12 10.87
N TYR A 92 13.52 -6.43 9.58
CA TYR A 92 14.35 -7.43 8.90
C TYR A 92 15.17 -6.79 7.80
N LYS A 93 16.50 -6.80 7.98
CA LYS A 93 17.43 -6.28 6.99
C LYS A 93 17.71 -7.36 5.94
N PHE A 94 17.34 -7.09 4.70
CA PHE A 94 17.67 -7.97 3.58
C PHE A 94 19.07 -7.66 3.06
N ASP A 95 19.88 -8.69 2.81
CA ASP A 95 21.23 -8.53 2.27
C ASP A 95 21.19 -8.43 0.73
N THR A 96 20.15 -8.97 0.10
CA THR A 96 19.94 -8.87 -1.35
C THR A 96 18.48 -8.57 -1.73
N ALA A 97 18.29 -7.94 -2.90
CA ALA A 97 16.96 -7.72 -3.47
C ALA A 97 16.21 -9.02 -3.80
N MET A 98 16.92 -10.14 -3.96
CA MET A 98 16.31 -11.43 -4.25
C MET A 98 15.66 -12.06 -3.01
N GLU A 99 16.24 -11.87 -1.83
CA GLU A 99 15.62 -12.27 -0.56
C GLU A 99 14.33 -11.49 -0.30
N ARG A 100 14.29 -10.20 -0.68
CA ARG A 100 13.07 -9.37 -0.61
C ARG A 100 11.94 -9.97 -1.44
N ALA A 101 12.23 -10.41 -2.66
CA ALA A 101 11.22 -10.97 -3.55
C ALA A 101 10.60 -12.27 -3.01
N VAL A 102 11.35 -13.07 -2.24
CA VAL A 102 10.86 -14.34 -1.69
C VAL A 102 9.88 -14.14 -0.54
N VAL A 103 9.99 -13.05 0.24
CA VAL A 103 9.08 -12.78 1.37
C VAL A 103 7.77 -12.12 0.92
N SER A 104 7.82 -11.43 -0.22
CA SER A 104 6.70 -10.68 -0.78
C SER A 104 5.80 -11.49 -1.74
N LEU A 105 6.19 -12.72 -2.09
CA LEU A 105 5.48 -13.65 -2.99
C LEU A 105 4.80 -14.78 -2.20
#